data_AF-A0A540KZA5-F1
#
_entry.id   AF-A0A540KZA5-F1
#
_cell.length_a   1.000
_cell.length_b   1.000
_cell.length_c   1.000
_cell.angle_alpha   90.00
_cell.angle_beta   90.00
_cell.angle_gamma   90.00
#
_symmetry.space_group_name_H-M   'P 1'
#
loop_
_entity.id
_entity.type
_entity.pdbx_description
1 polymer ?
#
loop_
_entity_poly.entity_id
_entity_poly.type
_entity_poly.pdbx_seq_one_letter_code
_entity_poly.pdbx_strand_id
1 'polypeptide(L)'
;MTPPHNEPDHVDLVGDAQGLEDIEIINEISPSSANGQKTQSKRKAASFVDVPHTKRKSTTPKDVIADSLAKMASSFQDYISADTKKLDPTEVYDEVNAIPDLSEEEQIKACAWLIENDKQFLMLKTLPIEKKKNMVLLFTSRGA
;
A
#
# COMPACT_ATOMS: atom_id res chain seq x y z
N MET A 1 -33.58 -40.60 32.60
CA MET A 1 -34.71 -40.15 31.76
C MET A 1 -34.20 -38.99 30.91
N THR A 2 -33.96 -39.26 29.64
CA THR A 2 -33.81 -38.32 28.50
C THR A 2 -34.84 -38.79 27.45
N PRO A 3 -35.24 -38.01 26.41
CA PRO A 3 -34.97 -36.61 26.02
C PRO A 3 -36.32 -35.87 25.66
N PRO A 4 -36.38 -34.74 24.90
CA PRO A 4 -36.13 -34.73 23.46
C PRO A 4 -35.34 -33.52 22.91
N HIS A 5 -34.97 -33.73 21.66
CA HIS A 5 -34.16 -32.97 20.71
C HIS A 5 -35.01 -31.89 20.01
N ASN A 6 -34.51 -30.65 19.91
CA ASN A 6 -34.99 -29.59 19.00
C ASN A 6 -33.74 -29.09 18.24
N GLU A 7 -33.45 -29.67 17.08
CA GLU A 7 -33.60 -29.09 15.74
C GLU A 7 -32.77 -27.81 15.49
N PRO A 8 -31.93 -27.79 14.43
CA PRO A 8 -31.06 -26.68 14.08
C PRO A 8 -31.84 -25.56 13.38
N ASP A 9 -31.54 -24.30 13.73
CA ASP A 9 -32.02 -23.12 13.03
C ASP A 9 -31.62 -23.18 11.55
N HIS A 10 -32.59 -23.53 10.70
CA HIS A 10 -32.49 -23.44 9.26
C HIS A 10 -32.56 -21.96 8.88
N VAL A 11 -31.40 -21.35 8.61
CA VAL A 11 -31.35 -20.05 7.93
C VAL A 11 -31.75 -20.24 6.47
N ASP A 12 -33.02 -20.02 6.19
CA ASP A 12 -33.54 -19.90 4.83
C ASP A 12 -33.07 -18.56 4.25
N LEU A 13 -31.93 -18.58 3.55
CA LEU A 13 -31.46 -17.46 2.73
C LEU A 13 -32.22 -17.49 1.40
N VAL A 14 -33.53 -17.28 1.46
CA VAL A 14 -34.31 -16.77 0.33
C VAL A 14 -34.08 -15.26 0.31
N GLY A 15 -33.24 -14.83 -0.63
CA GLY A 15 -32.80 -13.45 -0.74
C GLY A 15 -32.40 -13.13 -2.16
N ASP A 16 -33.43 -12.94 -2.97
CA ASP A 16 -33.48 -12.21 -4.24
C ASP A 16 -32.32 -12.37 -5.22
N ALA A 17 -32.64 -13.09 -6.30
CA ALA A 17 -32.08 -12.86 -7.63
C ALA A 17 -32.35 -11.40 -8.05
N GLN A 18 -31.48 -10.49 -7.63
CA GLN A 18 -31.32 -9.18 -8.25
C GLN A 18 -30.45 -9.39 -9.49
N GLY A 19 -31.06 -9.19 -10.65
CA GLY A 19 -30.51 -9.44 -11.97
C GLY A 19 -29.11 -8.88 -12.13
N LEU A 20 -28.20 -9.74 -12.60
CA LEU A 20 -27.04 -9.27 -13.34
C LEU A 20 -27.59 -8.62 -14.60
N GLU A 21 -27.63 -7.29 -14.59
CA GLU A 21 -27.79 -6.51 -15.80
C GLU A 21 -26.60 -6.87 -16.70
N ASP A 22 -26.91 -7.52 -17.82
CA ASP A 22 -25.96 -7.92 -18.84
C ASP A 22 -25.13 -6.69 -19.25
N ILE A 23 -23.82 -6.74 -18.98
CA ILE A 23 -22.90 -5.72 -19.49
C ILE A 23 -22.83 -5.93 -21.00
N GLU A 24 -23.53 -5.09 -21.76
CA GLU A 24 -23.39 -5.02 -23.22
C GLU A 24 -21.96 -4.60 -23.57
N ILE A 25 -21.14 -5.59 -23.92
CA ILE A 25 -19.84 -5.35 -24.54
C ILE A 25 -20.13 -4.91 -25.99
N ILE A 26 -20.11 -3.60 -26.21
CA ILE A 26 -20.24 -2.99 -27.54
C ILE A 26 -18.99 -3.37 -28.35
N ASN A 27 -19.13 -4.35 -29.26
CA ASN A 27 -18.12 -4.73 -30.25
C ASN A 27 -18.19 -3.75 -31.46
N GLU A 28 -17.77 -2.51 -31.25
CA GLU A 28 -17.59 -1.51 -32.32
C GLU A 28 -16.25 -1.70 -33.04
N ILE A 29 -16.07 -2.83 -33.74
CA ILE A 29 -15.15 -2.88 -34.89
C ILE A 29 -15.76 -3.79 -35.96
N SER A 30 -16.66 -3.21 -36.75
CA SER A 30 -17.15 -3.82 -37.99
C SER A 30 -16.03 -3.73 -39.05
N PRO A 31 -15.53 -4.83 -39.64
CA PRO A 31 -14.67 -4.72 -40.81
C PRO A 31 -15.56 -4.38 -42.00
N SER A 32 -15.51 -3.12 -42.41
CA SER A 32 -16.09 -2.67 -43.68
C SER A 32 -15.51 -3.55 -44.80
N SER A 33 -16.40 -4.34 -45.40
CA SER A 33 -16.16 -5.08 -46.63
C SER A 33 -15.87 -4.10 -47.76
N ALA A 34 -14.63 -4.08 -48.25
CA ALA A 34 -14.28 -3.47 -49.51
C ALA A 34 -13.66 -4.54 -50.41
N ASN A 35 -14.54 -5.22 -51.15
CA ASN A 35 -14.19 -5.90 -52.38
C ASN A 35 -13.63 -4.87 -53.37
N GLY A 36 -12.39 -5.03 -53.81
CA GLY A 36 -11.73 -4.12 -54.75
C GLY A 36 -10.69 -4.86 -55.59
N GLN A 37 -10.94 -4.90 -56.89
CA GLN A 37 -10.30 -5.76 -57.88
C GLN A 37 -8.81 -5.50 -58.14
N LYS A 38 -8.18 -6.56 -58.66
CA LYS A 38 -6.84 -6.65 -59.26
C LYS A 38 -6.57 -5.54 -60.28
N THR A 39 -5.39 -4.91 -60.21
CA THR A 39 -4.63 -4.56 -61.43
C THR A 39 -3.13 -4.49 -61.15
N GLN A 40 -2.41 -5.43 -61.75
CA GLN A 40 -0.96 -5.47 -61.86
C GLN A 40 -0.51 -4.38 -62.85
N SER A 41 0.36 -3.45 -62.46
CA SER A 41 1.08 -2.61 -63.42
C SER A 41 2.48 -2.24 -62.93
N LYS A 42 3.41 -2.23 -63.90
CA LYS A 42 4.86 -2.32 -63.82
C LYS A 42 5.56 -0.97 -63.53
N ARG A 43 6.69 -1.08 -62.81
CA ARG A 43 7.96 -0.30 -62.93
C ARG A 43 7.94 1.23 -62.68
N LYS A 44 8.68 1.70 -61.67
CA LYS A 44 10.04 2.31 -61.78
C LYS A 44 10.46 2.96 -60.45
N ALA A 45 11.75 2.82 -60.13
CA ALA A 45 12.40 3.33 -58.93
C ALA A 45 12.33 4.86 -58.83
N ALA A 46 11.97 5.36 -57.66
CA ALA A 46 12.23 6.72 -57.22
C ALA A 46 12.96 6.64 -55.87
N SER A 47 14.08 7.37 -55.79
CA SER A 47 15.01 7.45 -54.67
C SER A 47 14.31 7.72 -53.34
N PHE A 48 14.41 6.80 -52.40
CA PHE A 48 14.15 7.11 -50.99
C PHE A 48 15.42 7.70 -50.40
N VAL A 49 15.33 8.96 -49.99
CA VAL A 49 16.33 9.60 -49.14
C VAL A 49 16.34 8.83 -47.82
N ASP A 50 17.49 8.27 -47.46
CA ASP A 50 17.70 7.56 -46.20
C ASP A 50 17.60 8.57 -45.05
N VAL A 51 16.39 8.72 -44.50
CA VAL A 51 16.16 9.42 -43.25
C VAL A 51 16.50 8.43 -42.14
N PRO A 52 17.50 8.69 -41.28
CA PRO A 52 17.78 7.82 -40.16
C PRO A 52 16.54 7.77 -39.27
N HIS A 53 15.83 6.64 -39.30
CA HIS A 53 14.77 6.37 -38.35
C HIS A 53 15.42 6.28 -36.98
N THR A 54 15.45 7.39 -36.23
CA THR A 54 15.69 7.34 -34.80
C THR A 54 14.61 6.42 -34.23
N LYS A 55 14.98 5.19 -33.89
CA LYS A 55 14.10 4.24 -33.22
C LYS A 55 13.69 4.90 -31.89
N ARG A 56 12.59 5.64 -31.89
CA ARG A 56 11.87 5.91 -30.65
C ARG A 56 11.52 4.54 -30.10
N LYS A 57 12.10 4.18 -28.96
CA LYS A 57 11.70 3.00 -28.21
C LYS A 57 10.19 3.12 -28.01
N SER A 58 9.43 2.38 -28.80
CA SER A 58 8.02 2.17 -28.59
C SER A 58 7.94 1.39 -27.29
N THR A 59 7.72 2.08 -26.17
CA THR A 59 7.37 1.44 -24.90
C THR A 59 6.15 0.58 -25.17
N THR A 60 6.35 -0.73 -25.25
CA THR A 60 5.24 -1.64 -25.49
C THR A 60 4.37 -1.67 -24.24
N PRO A 61 3.06 -2.01 -24.33
CA PRO A 61 2.20 -2.10 -23.14
C PRO A 61 2.79 -2.97 -22.02
N LYS A 62 3.62 -3.97 -22.38
CA LYS A 62 4.37 -4.81 -21.44
C LYS A 62 5.42 -4.03 -20.65
N ASP A 63 6.11 -3.08 -21.28
CA ASP A 63 7.09 -2.21 -20.62
C ASP A 63 6.40 -1.26 -19.62
N VAL A 64 5.19 -0.76 -19.95
CA VAL A 64 4.40 0.07 -19.04
C VAL A 64 3.95 -0.71 -17.80
N ILE A 65 3.53 -1.96 -17.97
CA ILE A 65 3.13 -2.84 -16.86
C ILE A 65 4.35 -3.16 -15.99
N ALA A 66 5.49 -3.50 -16.61
CA ALA A 66 6.73 -3.80 -15.89
C ALA A 66 7.21 -2.58 -15.09
N ASP A 67 7.21 -1.39 -15.70
CA ASP A 67 7.59 -0.14 -15.03
C ASP A 67 6.64 0.19 -13.88
N SER A 68 5.34 -0.04 -14.06
CA SER A 68 4.34 0.19 -13.01
C SER A 68 4.52 -0.78 -11.85
N LEU A 69 4.80 -2.06 -12.12
CA LEU A 69 5.09 -3.06 -11.10
C LEU A 69 6.39 -2.72 -10.34
N ALA A 70 7.44 -2.31 -11.04
CA ALA A 70 8.69 -1.87 -10.43
C ALA A 70 8.45 -0.68 -9.49
N LYS A 71 7.67 0.33 -9.92
CA LYS A 71 7.31 1.48 -9.08
C LYS A 71 6.49 1.07 -7.86
N MET A 72 5.53 0.15 -8.01
CA MET A 72 4.79 -0.38 -6.87
C MET A 72 5.71 -1.10 -5.89
N ALA A 73 6.58 -1.99 -6.37
CA ALA A 73 7.54 -2.71 -5.54
C ALA A 73 8.47 -1.76 -4.78
N SER A 74 9.01 -0.73 -5.46
CA SER A 74 9.81 0.31 -4.81
C SER A 74 9.01 1.06 -3.75
N SER A 75 7.77 1.47 -4.05
CA SER A 75 6.92 2.17 -3.08
C SER A 75 6.61 1.32 -1.84
N PHE A 76 6.42 0.01 -2.00
CA PHE A 76 6.22 -0.90 -0.87
C PHE A 76 7.50 -1.05 -0.04
N GLN A 77 8.66 -1.16 -0.69
CA GLN A 77 9.94 -1.21 -0.01
C GLN A 77 10.18 0.07 0.80
N ASP A 78 9.93 1.23 0.21
CA ASP A 78 10.07 2.53 0.87
C ASP A 78 9.12 2.66 2.07
N TYR A 79 7.88 2.18 1.94
CA TYR A 79 6.91 2.15 3.04
C TYR A 79 7.40 1.30 4.22
N ILE A 80 7.88 0.08 3.96
CA ILE A 80 8.43 -0.81 5.00
C ILE A 80 9.68 -0.19 5.63
N SER A 81 10.57 0.39 4.83
CA SER A 81 11.79 1.05 5.32
C SER A 81 11.49 2.29 6.15
N ALA A 82 10.41 3.03 5.87
CA ALA A 82 9.97 4.14 6.69
C ALA A 82 9.39 3.68 8.04
N ASP A 83 8.62 2.58 8.05
CA ASP A 83 8.01 2.02 9.26
C ASP A 83 9.02 1.31 10.19
N THR A 84 10.15 0.87 9.63
CA THR A 84 11.20 0.14 10.37
C THR A 84 12.33 1.03 10.92
N LYS A 85 12.20 2.37 10.85
CA LYS A 85 13.19 3.29 11.43
C LYS A 85 13.21 3.11 12.94
N LYS A 86 14.23 2.41 13.43
CA LYS A 86 14.47 2.24 14.86
C LYS A 86 14.94 3.56 15.47
N LEU A 87 14.36 3.92 16.60
CA LEU A 87 14.84 5.02 17.44
C LEU A 87 16.26 4.73 17.95
N ASP A 88 17.01 5.80 18.19
CA ASP A 88 18.29 5.70 18.92
C ASP A 88 17.99 5.44 20.41
N PRO A 89 18.38 4.28 20.96
CA PRO A 89 18.14 3.98 22.37
C PRO A 89 18.78 4.98 23.33
N THR A 90 19.91 5.60 22.94
CA THR A 90 20.57 6.63 23.76
C THR A 90 19.72 7.88 23.85
N GLU A 91 19.11 8.31 22.74
CA GLU A 91 18.22 9.47 22.72
C GLU A 91 16.98 9.24 23.61
N VAL A 92 16.41 8.03 23.58
CA VAL A 92 15.29 7.67 24.45
C VAL A 92 15.68 7.76 25.92
N TYR A 93 16.86 7.22 26.27
CA TYR A 93 17.36 7.26 27.63
C TYR A 93 17.57 8.69 28.13
N ASP A 94 18.24 9.54 27.34
CA ASP A 94 18.53 10.93 27.72
C ASP A 94 17.25 11.74 27.94
N GLU A 95 16.27 11.56 27.06
CA GLU A 95 14.98 12.26 27.14
C GLU A 95 14.16 11.80 28.37
N VAL A 96 14.15 10.50 28.68
CA VAL A 96 13.47 9.97 29.88
C VAL A 96 14.18 10.42 31.16
N ASN A 97 15.51 10.39 31.18
CA ASN A 97 16.31 10.79 32.35
C ASN A 97 16.23 12.31 32.62
N ALA A 98 15.91 13.12 31.62
CA ALA A 98 15.66 14.55 31.78
C ALA A 98 14.33 14.84 32.52
N ILE A 99 13.40 13.88 32.58
CA ILE A 99 12.09 14.07 33.23
C ILE A 99 12.26 14.03 34.76
N PRO A 100 11.89 15.11 35.47
CA PRO A 100 12.00 15.14 36.92
C PRO A 100 11.03 14.17 37.59
N ASP A 101 11.38 13.73 38.80
CA ASP A 101 10.53 12.94 39.69
C ASP A 101 10.10 11.56 39.15
N LEU A 102 10.76 11.02 38.12
CA LEU A 102 10.62 9.60 37.77
C LEU A 102 11.56 8.77 38.66
N SER A 103 11.02 7.72 39.27
CA SER A 103 11.82 6.69 39.93
C SER A 103 12.60 5.87 38.92
N GLU A 104 13.70 5.24 39.35
CA GLU A 104 14.52 4.39 38.49
C GLU A 104 13.71 3.29 37.79
N GLU A 105 12.75 2.68 38.48
CA GLU A 105 11.89 1.66 37.87
C GLU A 105 10.93 2.24 36.82
N GLU A 106 10.37 3.43 37.06
CA GLU A 106 9.55 4.11 36.06
C GLU A 106 10.38 4.50 34.83
N GLN A 107 11.63 4.94 35.03
CA GLN A 107 12.55 5.24 33.93
C GLN A 107 12.86 3.98 33.10
N ILE A 108 13.17 2.85 33.74
CA ILE A 108 13.45 1.59 33.05
C ILE A 108 12.23 1.14 32.24
N LYS A 109 11.03 1.17 32.83
CA LYS A 109 9.77 0.83 32.14
C LYS A 109 9.50 1.77 30.98
N ALA A 110 9.70 3.07 31.17
CA ALA A 110 9.52 4.07 30.13
C ALA A 110 10.47 3.86 28.95
N CYS A 111 11.76 3.65 29.22
CA CYS A 111 12.76 3.39 28.19
C CYS A 111 12.41 2.12 27.40
N ALA A 112 12.13 1.01 28.08
CA ALA A 112 11.78 -0.25 27.43
C ALA A 112 10.55 -0.09 26.51
N TRP A 113 9.53 0.61 26.98
CA TRP A 113 8.30 0.82 26.21
C TRP A 113 8.51 1.79 25.04
N LEU A 114 9.19 2.92 25.26
CA LEU A 114 9.35 3.98 24.25
C LEU A 114 10.28 3.60 23.09
N ILE A 115 11.27 2.72 23.32
CA ILE A 115 12.13 2.19 22.26
C ILE A 115 11.31 1.47 21.16
N GLU A 116 10.21 0.84 21.55
CA GLU A 116 9.32 0.11 20.64
C GLU A 116 8.16 0.97 20.12
N ASN A 117 7.98 2.18 20.66
CA ASN A 117 6.84 3.05 20.40
C ASN A 117 7.29 4.44 19.91
N ASP A 118 7.84 4.45 18.69
CA ASP A 118 8.46 5.61 18.04
C ASP A 118 7.60 6.88 18.01
N LYS A 119 6.34 6.74 17.61
CA LYS A 119 5.37 7.85 17.52
C LYS A 119 5.13 8.48 18.88
N GLN A 120 5.13 7.67 19.94
CA GLN A 120 4.79 8.14 21.27
C GLN A 120 6.00 8.82 21.92
N PHE A 121 7.19 8.33 21.60
CA PHE A 121 8.43 9.03 21.91
C PHE A 121 8.49 10.39 21.20
N LEU A 122 8.21 10.45 19.89
CA LEU A 122 8.16 11.71 19.15
C LEU A 122 7.15 12.69 19.76
N MET A 123 5.96 12.20 20.12
CA MET A 123 4.95 13.03 20.79
C MET A 123 5.45 13.52 22.16
N LEU A 124 6.08 12.65 22.95
CA LEU A 124 6.63 12.99 24.26
C LEU A 124 7.65 14.14 24.16
N LYS A 125 8.52 14.13 23.14
CA LYS A 125 9.51 15.19 22.92
C LYS A 125 8.89 16.58 22.70
N THR A 126 7.70 16.64 22.11
CA THR A 126 7.00 17.92 21.86
C THR A 126 6.38 18.54 23.10
N LEU A 127 6.25 17.77 24.19
CA LEU A 127 5.60 18.23 25.40
C LEU A 127 6.53 19.09 26.24
N PRO A 128 5.99 20.06 27.01
CA PRO A 128 6.75 20.75 28.03
C PRO A 128 7.13 19.78 29.16
N ILE A 129 8.29 19.99 29.78
CA ILE A 129 8.91 19.05 30.72
C ILE A 129 8.00 18.70 31.91
N GLU A 130 7.19 19.65 32.36
CA GLU A 130 6.26 19.51 33.49
C GLU A 130 5.11 18.53 33.19
N LYS A 131 4.82 18.28 31.90
CA LYS A 131 3.77 17.35 31.46
C LYS A 131 4.30 15.97 31.11
N LYS A 132 5.61 15.84 30.87
CA LYS A 132 6.22 14.60 30.38
C LYS A 132 6.04 13.45 31.35
N LYS A 133 6.22 13.66 32.65
CA LYS A 133 6.03 12.62 33.68
C LYS A 133 4.66 11.96 33.60
N ASN A 134 3.59 12.74 33.67
CA ASN A 134 2.23 12.19 33.64
C ASN A 134 1.94 11.42 32.35
N MET A 135 2.46 11.89 31.22
CA MET A 135 2.31 11.20 29.94
C MET A 135 3.10 9.89 29.87
N VAL A 136 4.35 9.89 30.33
CA VAL A 136 5.15 8.66 30.44
C VAL A 136 4.45 7.63 31.32
N LEU A 137 3.97 8.04 32.50
CA LEU A 137 3.24 7.14 33.39
C LEU A 137 1.96 6.60 32.76
N LEU A 138 1.24 7.41 31.98
CA LEU A 138 0.07 6.96 31.23
C LEU A 138 0.41 5.90 30.17
N PHE A 139 1.54 6.06 29.46
CA PHE A 139 1.98 5.08 28.47
C PHE A 139 2.39 3.76 29.11
N THR A 140 3.16 3.82 30.20
CA THR A 140 3.74 2.63 30.84
C THR A 140 2.77 1.89 31.75
N SER A 141 1.72 2.55 32.27
CA SER A 141 0.71 1.90 33.12
C SER A 141 -0.25 0.98 32.34
N ARG A 142 -0.29 1.07 31.01
CA ARG A 142 -1.16 0.26 30.15
C ARG A 142 -0.48 -1.02 29.62
N GLY A 143 0.81 -1.19 29.86
CA GLY A 143 1.63 -2.32 29.43
C GLY A 143 2.27 -3.02 30.62
N ALA A 144 1.48 -3.78 31.37
CA ALA A 144 1.92 -4.80 32.31
C ALA A 144 0.98 -6.00 32.21
#